data_AF-A0A2E0XMS0-F1
#
_entry.id   AF-A0A2E0XMS0-F1
#
_cell.length_a   1.000
_cell.length_b   1.000
_cell.length_c   1.000
_cell.angle_alpha   90.00
_cell.angle_beta   90.00
_cell.angle_gamma   90.00
#
_symmetry.space_group_name_H-M   'P 1'
#
loop_
_entity.id
_entity.type
_entity.pdbx_description
1 polymer ?
#
loop_
_entity_poly.entity_id
_entity_poly.type
_entity_poly.pdbx_seq_one_letter_code
_entity_poly.pdbx_strand_id
1 'polypeptide(L)'
;MWAEITVAAANAGVNGILGEKQMAAFLGEANDMIEVCEKHGVMLAIGHQGRFSAVNTEIRRLIRDGAIGENQPCFIDVANLMPACLISAPT
;
A
#
# COMPACT_ATOMS: atom_id res chain seq x y z
N MET A 1 15.18 -1.31 11.43
CA MET A 1 14.34 -1.17 12.66
C MET A 1 12.99 -1.88 12.53
N TRP A 2 12.20 -1.64 11.47
CA TRP A 2 10.91 -2.32 11.25
C TRP A 2 11.04 -3.84 11.04
N ALA A 3 12.14 -4.28 10.40
CA ALA A 3 12.43 -5.69 10.20
C ALA A 3 12.66 -6.47 11.50
N GLU A 4 13.45 -5.92 12.43
CA GLU A 4 13.73 -6.56 13.72
C GLU A 4 12.46 -6.80 14.54
N ILE A 5 11.55 -5.82 14.57
CA ILE A 5 10.26 -5.93 15.26
C ILE A 5 9.39 -7.01 14.61
N THR A 6 9.38 -7.06 13.28
CA THR A 6 8.62 -8.06 12.51
C THR A 6 9.15 -9.47 12.75
N VAL A 7 10.48 -9.64 12.75
CA VAL A 7 11.15 -10.91 13.07
C VAL A 7 10.82 -11.36 14.49
N ALA A 8 10.91 -10.45 15.46
CA ALA A 8 10.57 -10.76 16.85
C ALA A 8 9.10 -11.18 17.00
N ALA A 9 8.17 -10.47 16.36
CA ALA A 9 6.75 -10.80 16.38
C ALA A 9 6.45 -12.15 15.70
N ALA A 10 7.06 -12.42 14.54
CA ALA A 10 6.89 -13.70 13.84
C ALA A 10 7.41 -14.88 14.65
N ASN A 11 8.60 -14.74 15.26
CA ASN A 11 9.18 -15.76 16.14
C ASN A 11 8.35 -15.99 17.42
N ALA A 12 7.56 -14.99 17.86
CA ALA A 12 6.63 -15.14 18.98
C ALA A 12 5.35 -15.94 18.63
N GLY A 13 5.17 -16.33 17.36
CA GLY A 13 4.05 -17.17 16.92
C GLY A 13 2.72 -16.42 16.81
N VAL A 14 2.75 -15.12 16.53
CA VAL A 14 1.52 -14.35 16.26
C VAL A 14 0.84 -14.81 14.96
N ASN A 15 -0.47 -14.72 14.88
CA ASN A 15 -1.20 -15.12 13.66
C ASN A 15 -0.97 -14.15 12.49
N GLY A 16 -0.66 -12.90 12.78
CA GLY A 16 -0.46 -11.87 11.76
C GLY A 16 0.16 -10.59 12.31
N ILE A 17 0.75 -9.82 11.41
CA ILE A 17 1.42 -8.55 11.66
C ILE A 17 0.82 -7.49 10.73
N LEU A 18 0.34 -6.39 11.31
CA LEU A 18 -0.07 -5.20 10.56
C LEU A 18 0.98 -4.11 10.76
N GLY A 19 1.81 -3.88 9.75
CA GLY A 19 2.83 -2.83 9.73
C GLY A 19 2.30 -1.49 9.20
N GLU A 20 2.79 -0.39 9.77
CA GLU A 20 2.58 0.95 9.22
C GLU A 20 3.35 1.14 7.90
N LYS A 21 2.92 2.13 7.10
CA LYS A 21 3.70 2.58 5.94
C LYS A 21 4.75 3.61 6.39
N GLN A 22 6.00 3.62 5.91
CA GLN A 22 6.65 2.72 4.95
C GLN A 22 7.09 1.39 5.61
N MET A 23 7.06 0.29 4.83
CA MET A 23 7.35 -1.07 5.31
C MET A 23 8.79 -1.26 5.83
N ALA A 24 9.78 -0.75 5.09
CA ALA A 24 11.20 -0.87 5.41
C ALA A 24 11.99 0.27 4.73
N ALA A 25 13.23 0.52 5.19
CA ALA A 25 14.09 1.53 4.57
C ALA A 25 14.82 0.97 3.33
N PHE A 26 15.09 -0.33 3.32
CA PHE A 26 15.80 -1.02 2.23
C PHE A 26 15.06 -2.28 1.78
N LEU A 27 15.29 -2.69 0.53
CA LEU A 27 14.71 -3.92 -0.01
C LEU A 27 15.16 -5.18 0.74
N GLY A 28 16.41 -5.21 1.24
CA GLY A 28 16.90 -6.31 2.07
C GLY A 28 16.07 -6.50 3.33
N GLU A 29 15.82 -5.42 4.08
CA GLU A 29 14.95 -5.46 5.27
C GLU A 29 13.52 -5.92 4.93
N ALA A 30 12.97 -5.48 3.80
CA ALA A 30 11.64 -5.92 3.35
C ALA A 30 11.61 -7.42 3.04
N ASN A 31 12.67 -7.95 2.41
CA ASN A 31 12.80 -9.37 2.14
C ASN A 31 12.90 -10.18 3.43
N ASP A 32 13.72 -9.74 4.40
CA ASP A 32 13.85 -10.40 5.70
C ASP A 32 12.50 -10.49 6.43
N MET A 33 11.68 -9.43 6.36
CA MET A 33 10.33 -9.39 6.91
C MET A 33 9.40 -10.40 6.24
N ILE A 34 9.47 -10.54 4.92
CA ILE A 34 8.64 -11.49 4.16
C ILE A 34 9.07 -12.93 4.51
N GLU A 35 10.37 -13.22 4.43
CA GLU A 35 10.91 -14.56 4.64
C GLU A 35 10.60 -15.09 6.04
N VAL A 36 10.77 -14.27 7.09
CA VAL A 36 10.47 -14.71 8.46
C VAL A 36 8.98 -14.96 8.66
N CYS A 37 8.11 -14.16 8.05
CA CYS A 37 6.67 -14.32 8.15
C CYS A 37 6.20 -15.56 7.41
N GLU A 38 6.69 -15.80 6.20
CA GLU A 38 6.40 -17.02 5.42
C GLU A 38 6.86 -18.27 6.16
N LYS A 39 8.08 -18.26 6.71
CA LYS A 39 8.64 -19.39 7.48
C LYS A 39 7.78 -19.77 8.69
N HIS A 40 7.17 -18.79 9.36
CA HIS A 40 6.35 -19.01 10.55
C HIS A 40 4.85 -19.09 10.25
N GLY A 41 4.44 -19.00 8.99
CA GLY A 41 3.02 -18.99 8.60
C GLY A 41 2.26 -17.75 9.10
N VAL A 42 2.96 -16.64 9.32
CA VAL A 42 2.41 -15.39 9.84
C VAL A 42 1.95 -14.51 8.68
N MET A 43 0.72 -14.01 8.74
CA MET A 43 0.23 -13.08 7.72
C MET A 43 0.84 -11.69 7.92
N LEU A 44 1.63 -11.21 6.95
CA LEU A 44 2.16 -9.85 6.95
C LEU A 44 1.30 -8.93 6.07
N ALA A 45 0.76 -7.86 6.66
CA ALA A 45 0.02 -6.83 5.95
C ALA A 45 0.64 -5.45 6.23
N ILE A 46 0.72 -4.60 5.20
CA ILE A 46 1.17 -3.21 5.33
C ILE A 46 -0.02 -2.28 5.13
N GLY A 47 -0.15 -1.28 6.00
CA GLY A 47 -1.25 -0.32 6.10
C GLY A 47 -1.38 0.65 4.91
N HIS A 48 -1.59 0.15 3.70
CA HIS A 48 -1.93 0.95 2.51
C HIS A 48 -3.42 1.30 2.48
N GLN A 49 -3.90 2.03 3.50
CA GLN A 49 -5.33 2.26 3.72
C GLN A 49 -6.01 3.05 2.59
N GLY A 50 -5.26 3.86 1.83
CA GLY A 50 -5.79 4.58 0.66
C GLY A 50 -6.44 3.65 -0.37
N ARG A 51 -6.06 2.37 -0.41
CA ARG A 51 -6.70 1.35 -1.28
C ARG A 51 -8.20 1.19 -1.04
N PHE A 52 -8.67 1.46 0.18
CA PHE A 52 -10.06 1.25 0.58
C PHE A 52 -10.90 2.53 0.52
N SER A 53 -10.37 3.64 0.00
CA SER A 53 -11.19 4.83 -0.22
C SER A 53 -12.28 4.54 -1.25
N ALA A 54 -13.44 5.19 -1.11
CA ALA A 54 -14.54 5.05 -2.06
C ALA A 54 -14.09 5.39 -3.50
N VAL A 55 -13.28 6.45 -3.63
CA VAL A 55 -12.71 6.91 -4.90
C VAL A 55 -11.83 5.83 -5.53
N ASN A 56 -10.86 5.26 -4.79
CA ASN A 56 -9.95 4.27 -5.35
C ASN A 56 -10.64 2.94 -5.65
N THR A 57 -11.67 2.60 -4.87
CA THR A 57 -12.49 1.41 -5.11
C THR A 57 -13.30 1.56 -6.40
N GLU A 58 -13.89 2.73 -6.64
CA GLU A 58 -14.64 3.01 -7.87
C GLU A 58 -13.75 3.12 -9.10
N ILE A 59 -12.58 3.78 -8.98
CA ILE A 59 -11.57 3.80 -10.05
C ILE A 59 -11.18 2.37 -10.43
N ARG A 60 -10.92 1.49 -9.46
CA ARG A 60 -10.60 0.08 -9.73
C ARG A 60 -11.74 -0.64 -10.45
N ARG A 61 -12.99 -0.36 -10.12
CA ARG A 61 -14.16 -0.95 -10.78
C ARG A 61 -14.25 -0.49 -12.24
N LEU A 62 -14.21 0.82 -12.48
CA LEU A 62 -14.28 1.41 -13.83
C LEU A 62 -13.17 0.92 -14.77
N ILE A 63 -11.94 0.79 -14.25
CA ILE A 63 -10.82 0.23 -15.01
C ILE A 63 -11.09 -1.23 -15.40
N ARG A 64 -11.62 -2.04 -14.48
CA ARG A 64 -11.93 -3.45 -14.74
C ARG A 64 -13.08 -3.63 -15.74
N ASP A 65 -14.03 -2.70 -15.74
CA ASP A 65 -15.16 -2.70 -16.66
C ASP A 65 -14.77 -2.14 -18.05
N GLY A 66 -13.52 -1.74 -18.25
CA GLY A 66 -13.02 -1.21 -19.52
C GLY A 66 -13.49 0.21 -19.85
N ALA A 67 -14.02 0.96 -18.87
CA ALA A 67 -14.66 2.25 -19.10
C ALA A 67 -13.73 3.33 -19.71
N ILE A 68 -12.42 3.15 -19.60
CA ILE A 68 -11.40 4.09 -20.13
C ILE A 68 -10.60 3.51 -21.30
N GLY A 69 -10.91 2.30 -21.78
CA GLY A 69 -10.12 1.60 -22.79
C GLY A 69 -8.78 1.04 -22.28
N GLU A 70 -7.91 0.63 -23.20
CA GLU A 70 -6.62 -0.01 -22.88
C GLU A 70 -5.46 1.00 -22.86
N ASN A 71 -4.40 0.70 -22.09
CA ASN A 71 -3.12 1.43 -22.07
C ASN A 71 -3.20 2.94 -21.77
N GLN A 72 -4.11 3.35 -20.89
CA GLN A 72 -4.22 4.75 -20.50
C GLN A 72 -3.12 5.14 -19.49
N PRO A 73 -2.52 6.33 -19.60
CA PRO A 73 -1.58 6.82 -18.61
C PRO A 73 -2.30 7.14 -17.29
N CYS A 74 -1.68 6.76 -16.17
CA CYS A 74 -2.17 7.07 -14.84
C CYS A 74 -1.26 8.11 -14.18
N PHE A 75 -1.78 9.32 -13.98
CA PHE A 75 -1.09 10.38 -13.24
C PHE A 75 -1.61 10.40 -11.81
N ILE A 76 -0.71 10.26 -10.83
CA ILE A 76 -1.04 10.30 -9.41
C ILE A 76 -0.34 11.50 -8.80
N ASP A 77 -1.14 12.45 -8.32
CA ASP A 77 -0.64 13.58 -7.53
C ASP A 77 -0.83 13.26 -6.03
N VAL A 78 0.24 13.39 -5.26
CA VAL A 78 0.25 13.24 -3.81
C VAL A 78 0.47 14.61 -3.19
N ALA A 79 -0.29 15.60 -3.64
CA ALA A 79 -0.36 16.90 -3.01
C ALA A 79 -1.13 16.78 -1.69
N ASN A 80 -0.48 17.16 -0.59
CA ASN A 80 -1.19 17.43 0.67
C ASN A 80 -2.22 18.54 0.40
N LEU A 81 -3.47 18.28 0.78
CA LEU A 81 -4.55 19.27 0.82
C LEU A 81 -4.13 20.48 1.69
N MET A 82 -3.49 21.47 1.08
CA MET A 82 -3.93 22.85 1.29
C MET A 82 -5.25 23.01 0.52
N PRO A 83 -6.26 23.68 1.09
CA PRO A 83 -7.63 23.54 0.64
C PRO A 83 -7.81 23.94 -0.82
N ALA A 84 -8.60 23.13 -1.52
CA ALA A 84 -9.03 23.23 -2.91
C ALA A 84 -9.26 24.67 -3.38
N CYS A 85 -8.35 25.16 -4.23
CA CYS A 85 -8.64 26.16 -5.25
C CYS A 85 -7.52 26.06 -6.30
N LEU A 86 -7.87 26.12 -7.59
CA LEU A 86 -6.98 26.06 -8.76
C LEU A 86 -6.61 24.65 -9.28
N ILE A 87 -7.62 23.89 -9.70
CA ILE A 87 -7.51 23.25 -11.02
C ILE A 87 -8.49 23.98 -11.92
N SER A 88 -7.97 24.99 -12.62
CA SER A 88 -8.67 25.61 -13.74
C SER A 88 -8.99 24.52 -14.76
N ALA A 89 -10.27 24.40 -15.12
CA ALA A 89 -10.70 23.59 -16.25
C ALA A 89 -9.95 24.04 -17.53
N PRO A 90 -9.59 23.11 -18.42
CA PRO A 90 -9.05 23.48 -19.72
C PRO A 90 -10.15 24.14 -20.55
N THR A 91 -10.00 25.45 -20.81
CA THR A 91 -10.44 26.08 -22.05
C THR A 91 -9.37 25.89 -23.11
#